data_AF-A0A524N478-F1
#
_entry.id   AF-A0A524N478-F1
#
_cell.length_a   1.000
_cell.length_b   1.000
_cell.length_c   1.000
_cell.angle_alpha   90.00
_cell.angle_beta   90.00
_cell.angle_gamma   90.00
#
_symmetry.space_group_name_H-M   'P 1'
#
loop_
_entity.id
_entity.type
_entity.pdbx_description
1 polymer ?
#
loop_
_entity_poly.entity_id
_entity_poly.type
_entity_poly.pdbx_seq_one_letter_code
_entity_poly.pdbx_strand_id
1 'polypeptide(L)'
;MRCVLIDATREHGKRLAAVLQKEKEAAMIIGNLTSLVTSEESWCAKFRRILRGLRAPRGSGDHKYAVTAVQRIIGPSSASTFTCAIVLLLLILFVGIHREVLPPSIAPVILRQEVPPELDRPEPQKIETTLPDNHLEYLTVDLPSQSIAENADVTDVPDAMAREAAFGETFDQALASSDSVAILQNLRRGSRTSRTIGQAAHKEGSSESLPAVLAALRWLKANQLEDGAWAGPSKTGMCGLALLCYMAHGETPASPEFGRTVENAIRYLLYAQGEDGRFKEAGDHYVYGHAIAAYALAESYGMTKMVMLKDPVAKAIKVIIDGQQAGGAWDYDYSKADRRDMSVTGWQVQALKAAKLAGAYMDGLEEAIERSVAGVKSFAQAGGGFGYDDVGNRPTLTGAGALCLQLVGHAQDGAVVSSLQAYSDKLPAWEADDFGTYGWYYMTQAKFQHGGVMWDEWNKNMLPMLIENQADDGHWASGTTHQACDVYDTTLACLCLEVYYRHLPTYWRVAELQAQFEAVKDGKDIAIEAAL
;
A
#
# COMPACT_ATOMS: atom_id res chain seq x y z
N MET A 1 -31.06 -21.43 -43.18
CA MET A 1 -31.61 -20.38 -42.31
C MET A 1 -32.95 -20.75 -41.65
N ARG A 2 -33.89 -21.43 -42.34
CA ARG A 2 -35.17 -21.89 -41.73
C ARG A 2 -35.02 -22.95 -40.61
N CYS A 3 -34.04 -23.87 -40.67
CA CYS A 3 -33.85 -24.89 -39.62
C CYS A 3 -33.30 -24.32 -38.30
N VAL A 4 -32.40 -23.33 -38.35
CA VAL A 4 -31.78 -22.74 -37.14
C VAL A 4 -32.75 -21.90 -36.33
N LEU A 5 -33.70 -21.21 -36.98
CA LEU A 5 -34.74 -20.45 -36.28
C LEU A 5 -35.72 -21.36 -35.54
N ILE A 6 -36.03 -22.55 -36.09
CA ILE A 6 -36.98 -23.49 -35.49
C ILE A 6 -36.38 -24.09 -34.21
N ASP A 7 -35.09 -24.44 -34.20
CA ASP A 7 -34.42 -24.98 -33.02
C ASP A 7 -34.26 -23.93 -31.90
N ALA A 8 -33.94 -22.68 -32.24
CA ALA A 8 -33.88 -21.59 -31.27
C ALA A 8 -35.25 -21.31 -30.61
N THR A 9 -36.34 -21.30 -31.38
CA THR A 9 -37.70 -21.16 -30.83
C THR A 9 -38.13 -22.35 -29.96
N ARG A 10 -37.66 -23.56 -30.28
CA ARG A 10 -37.97 -24.78 -29.51
C ARG A 10 -37.23 -24.79 -28.18
N GLU A 11 -35.99 -24.31 -28.15
CA GLU A 11 -35.21 -24.21 -26.92
C GLU A 11 -35.70 -23.08 -26.01
N HIS A 12 -36.09 -21.92 -26.58
CA HIS A 12 -36.75 -20.86 -25.83
C HIS A 12 -38.09 -21.30 -25.24
N GLY A 13 -38.90 -22.06 -26.00
CA GLY A 13 -40.15 -22.63 -25.50
C GLY A 13 -39.96 -23.58 -24.32
N LYS A 14 -38.90 -24.39 -24.32
CA LYS A 14 -38.55 -25.28 -23.20
C LYS A 14 -38.12 -24.50 -21.95
N ARG A 15 -37.32 -23.44 -22.12
CA ARG A 15 -36.90 -22.58 -21.00
C ARG A 15 -38.08 -21.81 -20.40
N LEU A 16 -38.98 -21.30 -21.23
CA LEU A 16 -40.20 -20.62 -20.77
C LEU A 16 -41.16 -21.58 -20.04
N ALA A 17 -41.31 -22.81 -20.52
CA ALA A 17 -42.09 -23.84 -19.84
C ALA A 17 -41.49 -24.21 -18.47
N ALA A 18 -40.17 -24.28 -18.35
CA ALA A 18 -39.50 -24.55 -17.08
C ALA A 18 -39.66 -23.40 -16.06
N VAL A 19 -39.67 -22.15 -16.52
CA VAL A 19 -39.94 -20.97 -15.67
C VAL A 19 -41.39 -20.96 -15.20
N LEU A 20 -42.35 -21.20 -16.11
CA LEU A 20 -43.78 -21.28 -15.77
C LEU A 20 -44.10 -22.46 -14.83
N GLN A 21 -43.37 -23.58 -14.96
CA GLN A 21 -43.47 -24.71 -14.03
C GLN A 21 -43.00 -24.31 -12.62
N LYS A 22 -41.87 -23.60 -12.52
CA LYS A 22 -41.35 -23.07 -11.24
C LYS A 22 -42.27 -22.02 -10.63
N GLU A 23 -42.89 -21.16 -11.42
CA GLU A 23 -43.87 -20.19 -10.93
C GLU A 23 -45.16 -20.86 -10.43
N LYS A 24 -45.63 -21.92 -11.11
CA LYS A 24 -46.75 -22.73 -10.61
C LYS A 24 -46.42 -23.46 -9.32
N GLU A 25 -45.20 -23.99 -9.18
CA GLU A 25 -44.74 -24.60 -7.93
C GLU A 25 -44.63 -23.55 -6.80
N ALA A 26 -44.09 -22.37 -7.08
CA ALA A 26 -44.03 -21.27 -6.13
C ALA A 26 -45.42 -20.77 -5.72
N ALA A 27 -46.36 -20.63 -6.66
CA ALA A 27 -47.74 -20.24 -6.38
C ALA A 27 -48.50 -21.31 -5.58
N MET A 28 -48.23 -22.60 -5.82
CA MET A 28 -48.78 -23.71 -5.03
C MET A 28 -48.19 -23.75 -3.61
N ILE A 29 -46.91 -23.41 -3.44
CA ILE A 29 -46.25 -23.28 -2.13
C ILE A 29 -46.82 -22.09 -1.36
N ILE A 30 -46.99 -20.94 -2.00
CA ILE A 30 -47.60 -19.73 -1.40
C ILE A 30 -49.06 -19.99 -1.03
N GLY A 31 -49.84 -20.65 -1.89
CA GLY A 31 -51.23 -21.05 -1.63
C GLY A 31 -51.38 -22.04 -0.46
N ASN A 32 -50.46 -23.01 -0.33
CA ASN A 32 -50.44 -23.94 0.80
C ASN A 32 -50.01 -23.27 2.12
N LEU A 33 -49.07 -22.32 2.08
CA LEU A 33 -48.68 -21.50 3.23
C LEU A 33 -49.82 -20.57 3.69
N THR A 34 -50.58 -19.98 2.77
CA THR A 34 -51.75 -19.15 3.13
C THR A 34 -52.83 -20.00 3.80
N SER A 35 -53.09 -21.23 3.34
CA SER A 35 -54.07 -22.13 3.98
C SER A 35 -53.69 -22.60 5.40
N LEU A 36 -52.41 -22.54 5.77
CA LEU A 36 -51.90 -22.87 7.11
C LEU A 36 -51.96 -21.69 8.09
N VAL A 37 -51.97 -20.46 7.57
CA VAL A 37 -52.04 -19.21 8.34
C VAL A 37 -53.49 -18.74 8.53
N THR A 38 -54.44 -19.19 7.71
CA THR A 38 -55.86 -18.78 7.79
C THR A 38 -56.79 -19.72 8.57
N SER A 39 -56.26 -20.63 9.40
CA SER A 39 -57.09 -21.45 10.30
C SER A 39 -57.05 -20.88 11.72
N GLU A 40 -58.20 -20.60 12.33
CA GLU A 40 -58.37 -19.99 13.67
C GLU A 40 -57.81 -20.81 14.86
N GLU A 41 -57.15 -21.94 14.63
CA GLU A 41 -56.58 -22.78 15.71
C GLU A 41 -55.13 -22.40 16.03
N SER A 42 -54.88 -22.09 17.31
CA SER A 42 -53.54 -21.81 17.84
C SER A 42 -52.57 -22.99 17.66
N TRP A 43 -51.30 -22.67 17.41
CA TRP A 43 -50.21 -23.64 17.25
C TRP A 43 -50.14 -24.70 18.36
N CYS A 44 -50.42 -24.30 19.61
CA CYS A 44 -50.41 -25.20 20.76
C CYS A 44 -51.54 -26.24 20.73
N ALA A 45 -52.68 -25.94 20.08
CA ALA A 45 -53.78 -26.88 19.91
C ALA A 45 -53.46 -27.91 18.83
N LYS A 46 -52.90 -27.47 17.70
CA LYS A 46 -52.44 -28.34 16.61
C LYS A 46 -51.37 -29.33 17.07
N PHE A 47 -50.38 -28.87 17.83
CA PHE A 47 -49.31 -29.72 18.35
C PHE A 47 -49.86 -30.80 19.32
N ARG A 48 -50.80 -30.43 20.20
CA ARG A 48 -51.48 -31.39 21.09
C ARG A 48 -52.32 -32.42 20.34
N ARG A 49 -52.90 -32.05 19.20
CA ARG A 49 -53.66 -32.98 18.34
C ARG A 49 -52.72 -33.96 17.61
N ILE A 50 -51.57 -33.50 17.14
CA ILE A 50 -50.54 -34.34 16.54
C ILE A 50 -50.01 -35.35 17.57
N LEU A 51 -49.67 -34.92 18.78
CA LEU A 51 -49.19 -35.81 19.84
C LEU A 51 -50.24 -36.87 20.25
N ARG A 52 -51.52 -36.49 20.29
CA ARG A 52 -52.62 -37.44 20.53
C ARG A 52 -52.79 -38.42 19.37
N GLY A 53 -52.73 -37.96 18.13
CA GLY A 53 -52.85 -38.82 16.95
C GLY A 53 -51.69 -39.80 16.78
N LEU A 54 -50.46 -39.42 17.17
CA LEU A 54 -49.32 -40.34 17.18
C LEU A 54 -49.47 -41.48 18.18
N ARG A 55 -50.23 -41.26 19.26
CA ARG A 55 -50.56 -42.28 20.28
C ARG A 55 -51.84 -43.05 19.98
N ALA A 56 -52.56 -42.70 18.91
CA ALA A 56 -53.79 -43.39 18.50
C ALA A 56 -53.48 -44.70 17.74
N PRO A 57 -54.40 -45.68 17.72
CA PRO A 57 -54.21 -46.94 17.01
C PRO A 57 -53.86 -46.74 15.54
N ARG A 58 -52.90 -47.52 15.04
CA ARG A 58 -52.43 -47.48 13.65
C ARG A 58 -53.61 -47.73 12.70
N GLY A 59 -53.85 -46.79 11.79
CA GLY A 59 -54.94 -46.85 10.81
C GLY A 59 -56.16 -45.97 11.13
N SER A 60 -56.29 -45.45 12.35
CA SER A 60 -57.32 -44.46 12.71
C SER A 60 -57.13 -43.14 11.96
N GLY A 61 -58.22 -42.38 11.76
CA GLY A 61 -58.19 -41.08 11.08
C GLY A 61 -57.22 -40.09 11.74
N ASP A 62 -57.17 -40.07 13.06
CA ASP A 62 -56.26 -39.21 13.83
C ASP A 62 -54.80 -39.62 13.72
N HIS A 63 -54.51 -40.93 13.61
CA HIS A 63 -53.16 -41.41 13.37
C HIS A 63 -52.67 -41.03 11.96
N LYS A 64 -53.53 -41.16 10.94
CA LYS A 64 -53.21 -40.73 9.57
C LYS A 64 -52.97 -39.22 9.50
N TYR A 65 -53.83 -38.43 10.15
CA TYR A 65 -53.65 -36.98 10.26
C TYR A 65 -52.32 -36.61 10.91
N ALA A 66 -51.96 -37.25 12.02
CA ALA A 66 -50.70 -36.97 12.72
C ALA A 66 -49.46 -37.35 11.90
N VAL A 67 -49.49 -38.50 11.21
CA VAL A 67 -48.38 -38.92 10.34
C VAL A 67 -48.20 -37.97 9.16
N THR A 68 -49.28 -37.57 8.49
CA THR A 68 -49.21 -36.60 7.38
C THR A 68 -48.77 -35.21 7.85
N ALA A 69 -49.19 -34.79 9.05
CA ALA A 69 -48.74 -33.53 9.64
C ALA A 69 -47.24 -33.56 9.97
N VAL A 70 -46.73 -34.66 10.53
CA VAL A 70 -45.28 -34.84 10.80
C VAL A 70 -44.48 -34.90 9.50
N GLN A 71 -44.97 -35.59 8.47
CA GLN A 71 -44.32 -35.64 7.16
C GLN A 71 -44.28 -34.27 6.46
N ARG A 72 -45.28 -33.40 6.67
CA ARG A 72 -45.27 -32.02 6.18
C ARG A 72 -44.31 -31.11 6.95
N ILE A 73 -44.07 -31.39 8.23
CA ILE A 73 -43.09 -30.66 9.07
C ILE A 73 -41.66 -31.09 8.73
N ILE A 74 -41.44 -32.37 8.42
CA ILE A 74 -40.11 -32.94 8.11
C ILE A 74 -39.78 -32.84 6.61
N GLY A 75 -40.76 -32.58 5.75
CA GLY A 75 -40.60 -32.39 4.30
C GLY A 75 -39.64 -31.26 3.90
N PRO A 76 -39.42 -31.03 2.59
CA PRO A 76 -38.26 -30.32 2.01
C PRO A 76 -37.95 -28.92 2.55
N SER A 77 -38.92 -28.30 3.23
CA SER A 77 -38.79 -27.08 4.00
C SER A 77 -37.76 -27.16 5.13
N SER A 78 -37.47 -28.35 5.67
CA SER A 78 -36.51 -28.55 6.77
C SER A 78 -35.05 -28.33 6.34
N ALA A 79 -34.70 -28.61 5.08
CA ALA A 79 -33.38 -28.31 4.54
C ALA A 79 -33.18 -26.80 4.40
N SER A 80 -34.20 -26.08 3.91
CA SER A 80 -34.13 -24.62 3.77
C SER A 80 -34.13 -23.91 5.13
N THR A 81 -34.92 -24.36 6.11
CA THR A 81 -34.88 -23.77 7.46
C THR A 81 -33.58 -24.06 8.18
N PHE A 82 -32.99 -25.24 7.99
CA PHE A 82 -31.67 -25.57 8.55
C PHE A 82 -30.57 -24.71 7.91
N THR A 83 -30.63 -24.49 6.60
CA THR A 83 -29.68 -23.60 5.89
C THR A 83 -29.84 -22.15 6.34
N CYS A 84 -31.07 -21.66 6.46
CA CYS A 84 -31.35 -20.32 6.98
C CYS A 84 -30.94 -20.18 8.45
N ALA A 85 -31.11 -21.21 9.27
CA ALA A 85 -30.66 -21.20 10.66
C ALA A 85 -29.14 -21.18 10.77
N ILE A 86 -28.41 -21.92 9.91
CA ILE A 86 -26.95 -21.86 9.82
C ILE A 86 -26.50 -20.46 9.38
N VAL A 87 -27.12 -19.88 8.34
CA VAL A 87 -26.79 -18.53 7.88
C VAL A 87 -27.10 -17.50 8.97
N LEU A 88 -28.20 -17.64 9.70
CA LEU A 88 -28.55 -16.76 10.81
C LEU A 88 -27.57 -16.93 11.99
N LEU A 89 -27.12 -18.15 12.27
CA LEU A 89 -26.16 -18.44 13.34
C LEU A 89 -24.76 -17.94 12.98
N LEU A 90 -24.36 -18.02 11.70
CA LEU A 90 -23.16 -17.39 11.17
C LEU A 90 -23.27 -15.86 11.19
N LEU A 91 -24.44 -15.27 10.90
CA LEU A 91 -24.68 -13.83 11.03
C LEU A 91 -24.69 -13.39 12.50
N ILE A 92 -25.23 -14.18 13.42
CA ILE A 92 -25.20 -13.90 14.86
C ILE A 92 -23.77 -14.03 15.40
N LEU A 93 -22.99 -15.00 14.92
CA LEU A 93 -21.55 -15.09 15.23
C LEU A 93 -20.79 -13.90 14.65
N PHE A 94 -21.08 -13.50 13.41
CA PHE A 94 -20.47 -12.34 12.77
C PHE A 94 -20.81 -11.02 13.50
N VAL A 95 -22.07 -10.84 13.89
CA VAL A 95 -22.53 -9.69 14.69
C VAL A 95 -22.03 -9.79 16.14
N GLY A 96 -21.89 -10.99 16.70
CA GLY A 96 -21.35 -11.23 18.04
C GLY A 96 -19.87 -10.89 18.13
N ILE A 97 -19.08 -11.32 17.14
CA ILE A 97 -17.66 -10.96 16.98
C ILE A 97 -17.51 -9.45 16.76
N HIS A 98 -18.42 -8.81 16.03
CA HIS A 98 -18.42 -7.35 15.88
C HIS A 98 -18.96 -6.58 17.10
N ARG A 99 -19.75 -7.20 17.98
CA ARG A 99 -20.27 -6.56 19.20
C ARG A 99 -19.27 -6.53 20.35
N GLU A 100 -18.23 -7.37 20.34
CA GLU A 100 -17.12 -7.26 21.29
C GLU A 100 -16.14 -6.11 20.97
N VAL A 101 -16.40 -5.33 19.90
CA VAL A 101 -15.68 -4.10 19.56
C VAL A 101 -16.59 -2.86 19.76
N LEU A 102 -17.25 -2.78 20.92
CA LEU A 102 -17.75 -1.51 21.44
C LEU A 102 -16.69 -0.97 22.40
N PRO A 103 -16.07 0.20 22.12
CA PRO A 103 -15.18 0.81 23.11
C PRO A 103 -15.99 1.06 24.39
N PRO A 104 -15.42 0.82 25.58
CA PRO A 104 -16.12 1.06 26.83
C PRO A 104 -16.57 2.52 26.88
N SER A 105 -17.87 2.74 27.07
CA SER A 105 -18.43 4.04 27.44
C SER A 105 -17.87 4.41 28.80
N ILE A 106 -16.78 5.18 28.82
CA ILE A 106 -16.26 5.80 30.03
C ILE A 106 -17.30 6.84 30.46
N ALA A 107 -18.09 6.50 31.48
CA ALA A 107 -18.79 7.50 32.27
C ALA A 107 -17.71 8.45 32.82
N PRO A 108 -17.82 9.78 32.61
CA PRO A 108 -16.84 10.71 33.18
C PRO A 108 -16.97 10.67 34.69
N VAL A 109 -16.09 9.92 35.35
CA VAL A 109 -15.80 10.12 36.76
C VAL A 109 -15.04 11.44 36.81
N ILE A 110 -15.74 12.50 37.22
CA ILE A 110 -15.13 13.79 37.55
C ILE A 110 -14.27 13.55 38.79
N LEU A 111 -13.01 13.16 38.59
CA LEU A 111 -11.99 13.32 39.60
C LEU A 111 -11.62 14.80 39.60
N ARG A 112 -12.16 15.50 40.60
CA ARG A 112 -11.81 16.88 40.93
C ARG A 112 -10.35 16.90 41.35
N GLN A 113 -9.46 17.15 40.40
CA GLN A 113 -8.04 17.35 40.68
C GLN A 113 -7.90 18.75 41.30
N GLU A 114 -7.52 18.81 42.57
CA GLU A 114 -7.12 20.06 43.20
C GLU A 114 -5.86 20.58 42.50
N VAL A 115 -5.99 21.77 41.92
CA VAL A 115 -4.91 22.51 41.25
C VAL A 115 -3.94 23.00 42.32
N PRO A 116 -2.65 22.62 42.30
CA PRO A 116 -1.63 23.24 43.14
C PRO A 116 -1.42 24.71 42.72
N PRO A 117 -1.10 25.62 43.66
CA PRO A 117 -0.98 27.05 43.36
C PRO A 117 0.12 27.34 42.32
N GLU A 118 -0.26 28.22 41.41
CA GLU A 118 0.46 28.70 40.24
C GLU A 118 1.76 29.43 40.64
N LEU A 119 2.90 28.95 40.16
CA LEU A 119 4.17 29.68 40.20
C LEU A 119 4.18 30.67 39.02
N ASP A 120 4.21 31.97 39.36
CA ASP A 120 4.32 33.11 38.45
C ASP A 120 5.34 32.85 37.33
N ARG A 121 4.86 32.71 36.10
CA ARG A 121 5.69 32.86 34.89
C ARG A 121 5.38 34.22 34.27
N PRO A 122 6.39 35.03 33.91
CA PRO A 122 6.17 36.33 33.28
C PRO A 122 5.56 36.17 31.88
N GLU A 123 4.60 37.04 31.55
CA GLU A 123 3.89 37.08 30.26
C GLU A 123 4.86 37.29 29.07
N PRO A 124 4.66 36.59 27.94
CA PRO A 124 5.41 36.86 26.72
C PRO A 124 4.93 38.17 26.07
N GLN A 125 5.89 39.07 25.82
CA GLN A 125 5.68 40.31 25.09
C GLN A 125 5.24 40.03 23.64
N LYS A 126 4.17 40.70 23.20
CA LYS A 126 3.79 40.81 21.77
C LYS A 126 4.91 41.54 21.02
N ILE A 127 5.62 40.84 20.15
CA ILE A 127 6.44 41.46 19.11
C ILE A 127 5.57 41.58 17.86
N GLU A 128 5.06 42.78 17.60
CA GLU A 128 4.56 43.16 16.28
C GLU A 128 5.77 43.26 15.33
N THR A 129 5.91 42.30 14.43
CA THR A 129 6.82 42.43 13.28
C THR A 129 6.04 43.00 12.11
N THR A 130 6.21 44.30 11.91
CA THR A 130 5.91 44.99 10.64
C THR A 130 6.90 44.50 9.58
N LEU A 131 6.38 43.97 8.47
CA LEU A 131 7.15 43.69 7.26
C LEU A 131 7.63 45.03 6.65
N PRO A 132 8.92 45.22 6.38
CA PRO A 132 9.37 46.27 5.47
C PRO A 132 9.31 45.78 4.03
N ASP A 133 8.55 46.51 3.19
CA ASP A 133 8.68 46.47 1.73
C ASP A 133 10.12 46.88 1.37
N ASN A 134 10.89 45.98 0.75
CA ASN A 134 12.14 46.35 0.10
C ASN A 134 12.19 45.77 -1.32
N HIS A 135 12.31 46.70 -2.26
CA HIS A 135 12.48 46.51 -3.68
C HIS A 135 13.70 45.63 -3.99
N LEU A 136 13.53 44.65 -4.89
CA LEU A 136 14.62 43.87 -5.46
C LEU A 136 15.38 44.72 -6.48
N GLU A 137 16.56 45.18 -6.08
CA GLU A 137 17.59 45.73 -6.97
C GLU A 137 18.46 44.56 -7.45
N TYR A 138 18.46 44.29 -8.76
CA TYR A 138 19.27 43.24 -9.37
C TYR A 138 20.75 43.62 -9.34
N LEU A 139 21.56 42.88 -8.57
CA LEU A 139 23.02 42.92 -8.64
C LEU A 139 23.54 41.69 -9.40
N THR A 140 23.98 41.94 -10.63
CA THR A 140 24.80 41.03 -11.44
C THR A 140 26.17 40.87 -10.80
N VAL A 141 26.55 39.63 -10.47
CA VAL A 141 27.92 39.30 -10.06
C VAL A 141 28.56 38.44 -11.14
N ASP A 142 29.54 39.02 -11.84
CA ASP A 142 30.50 38.34 -12.71
C ASP A 142 31.36 37.37 -11.89
N LEU A 143 31.43 36.11 -12.33
CA LEU A 143 32.36 35.10 -11.79
C LEU A 143 33.55 34.94 -12.75
N PRO A 144 34.81 35.02 -12.28
CA PRO A 144 35.98 34.86 -13.12
C PRO A 144 36.23 33.40 -13.48
N SER A 145 36.47 33.16 -14.77
CA SER A 145 36.95 31.91 -15.35
C SER A 145 38.30 31.48 -14.77
N GLN A 146 38.43 30.24 -14.28
CA GLN A 146 39.73 29.60 -14.09
C GLN A 146 39.81 28.24 -14.78
N SER A 147 40.86 28.17 -15.61
CA SER A 147 41.51 27.11 -16.35
C SER A 147 41.15 25.64 -16.06
N ILE A 148 40.73 24.98 -17.13
CA ILE A 148 40.73 23.54 -17.37
C ILE A 148 42.17 23.00 -17.33
N ALA A 149 42.40 21.95 -16.55
CA ALA A 149 43.53 21.05 -16.77
C ALA A 149 43.04 19.88 -17.63
N GLU A 150 43.46 19.88 -18.90
CA GLU A 150 43.30 18.80 -19.85
C GLU A 150 43.94 17.52 -19.31
N ASN A 151 43.21 16.40 -19.39
CA ASN A 151 43.63 15.13 -20.01
C ASN A 151 42.62 14.03 -19.64
N ALA A 152 41.55 13.92 -20.42
CA ALA A 152 40.82 12.68 -20.62
C ALA A 152 40.29 12.69 -22.06
N ASP A 153 40.62 11.64 -22.79
CA ASP A 153 40.38 11.44 -24.22
C ASP A 153 38.92 11.72 -24.61
N VAL A 154 38.70 12.71 -25.47
CA VAL A 154 37.39 13.15 -25.95
C VAL A 154 37.15 12.59 -27.34
N THR A 155 36.49 11.43 -27.39
CA THR A 155 35.75 10.98 -28.58
C THR A 155 34.48 10.29 -28.09
N ASP A 156 33.40 11.06 -27.91
CA ASP A 156 31.97 10.64 -27.94
C ASP A 156 30.97 11.71 -27.43
N VAL A 157 31.41 12.92 -27.09
CA VAL A 157 30.56 14.00 -26.55
C VAL A 157 29.38 14.47 -27.44
N PRO A 158 29.41 14.40 -28.79
CA PRO A 158 28.27 14.85 -29.60
C PRO A 158 26.99 14.02 -29.40
N ASP A 159 27.13 12.72 -29.12
CA ASP A 159 26.01 11.77 -29.14
C ASP A 159 25.24 11.78 -27.80
N ALA A 160 25.94 11.98 -26.67
CA ALA A 160 25.32 12.09 -25.35
C ALA A 160 24.46 13.35 -25.20
N MET A 161 24.95 14.51 -25.65
CA MET A 161 24.19 15.77 -25.61
C MET A 161 22.99 15.75 -26.58
N ALA A 162 23.15 15.13 -27.76
CA ALA A 162 22.06 14.96 -28.71
C ALA A 162 20.98 14.01 -28.17
N ARG A 163 21.39 12.92 -27.49
CA ARG A 163 20.47 11.98 -26.83
C ARG A 163 19.72 12.63 -25.67
N GLU A 164 20.39 13.46 -24.88
CA GLU A 164 19.78 14.21 -23.78
C GLU A 164 18.75 15.22 -24.28
N ALA A 165 19.09 16.01 -25.30
CA ALA A 165 18.16 16.96 -25.92
C ALA A 165 16.94 16.26 -26.56
N ALA A 166 17.17 15.20 -27.33
CA ALA A 166 16.10 14.41 -27.95
C ALA A 166 15.21 13.73 -26.90
N PHE A 167 15.80 13.19 -25.83
CA PHE A 167 15.04 12.62 -24.72
C PHE A 167 14.23 13.67 -23.99
N GLY A 168 14.81 14.86 -23.74
CA GLY A 168 14.11 16.00 -23.14
C GLY A 168 12.87 16.42 -23.92
N GLU A 169 12.99 16.59 -25.24
CA GLU A 169 11.85 16.92 -26.11
C GLU A 169 10.78 15.82 -26.11
N THR A 170 11.20 14.55 -26.19
CA THR A 170 10.27 13.40 -26.16
C THR A 170 9.55 13.29 -24.81
N PHE A 171 10.27 13.54 -23.72
CA PHE A 171 9.75 13.52 -22.36
C PHE A 171 8.73 14.65 -22.16
N ASP A 172 9.07 15.87 -22.57
CA ASP A 172 8.20 17.04 -22.44
C ASP A 172 6.94 16.89 -23.30
N GLN A 173 7.08 16.31 -24.50
CA GLN A 173 5.94 15.97 -25.36
C GLN A 173 5.08 14.86 -24.75
N ALA A 174 5.66 13.84 -24.14
CA ALA A 174 4.91 12.77 -23.46
C ALA A 174 4.17 13.31 -22.22
N LEU A 175 4.78 14.22 -21.46
CA LEU A 175 4.16 14.90 -20.33
C LEU A 175 3.01 15.80 -20.80
N ALA A 176 3.22 16.58 -21.86
CA ALA A 176 2.22 17.51 -22.42
C ALA A 176 1.07 16.82 -23.18
N SER A 177 1.33 15.68 -23.83
CA SER A 177 0.33 14.89 -24.58
C SER A 177 -0.46 13.94 -23.69
N SER A 178 -0.07 13.78 -22.44
CA SER A 178 -0.88 13.05 -21.47
C SER A 178 -2.10 13.91 -21.09
N ASP A 179 -3.25 13.66 -21.75
CA ASP A 179 -4.59 14.15 -21.35
C ASP A 179 -4.87 13.85 -19.86
N SER A 180 -4.12 12.91 -19.28
CA SER A 180 -3.93 12.62 -17.87
C SER A 180 -3.67 13.86 -17.00
N VAL A 181 -2.86 14.85 -17.41
CA VAL A 181 -2.53 16.01 -16.55
C VAL A 181 -3.73 16.95 -16.34
N ALA A 182 -4.55 17.15 -17.37
CA ALA A 182 -5.79 17.94 -17.27
C ALA A 182 -6.92 17.14 -16.59
N ILE A 183 -6.99 15.83 -16.82
CA ILE A 183 -7.90 14.92 -16.12
C ILE A 183 -7.53 14.80 -14.62
N LEU A 184 -6.24 14.87 -14.27
CA LEU A 184 -5.71 14.89 -12.89
C LEU A 184 -6.12 16.17 -12.13
N GLN A 185 -6.21 17.32 -12.81
CA GLN A 185 -6.76 18.54 -12.20
C GLN A 185 -8.24 18.43 -11.83
N ASN A 186 -9.03 17.61 -12.54
CA ASN A 186 -10.45 17.39 -12.26
C ASN A 186 -10.71 16.18 -11.33
N LEU A 187 -9.78 15.22 -11.24
CA LEU A 187 -9.77 14.15 -10.23
C LEU A 187 -9.37 14.62 -8.81
N ARG A 188 -8.96 15.90 -8.66
CA ARG A 188 -8.66 16.56 -7.37
C ARG A 188 -9.78 16.51 -6.33
N ARG A 189 -11.01 16.14 -6.70
CA ARG A 189 -12.11 16.04 -5.72
C ARG A 189 -12.11 14.75 -4.90
N GLY A 190 -11.27 13.76 -5.21
CA GLY A 190 -11.31 12.49 -4.49
C GLY A 190 -9.98 11.93 -3.98
N SER A 191 -8.83 12.22 -4.60
CA SER A 191 -7.57 11.51 -4.30
C SER A 191 -6.56 12.48 -3.67
N ARG A 192 -6.20 12.25 -2.40
CA ARG A 192 -5.18 12.99 -1.64
C ARG A 192 -5.31 14.51 -1.65
N THR A 193 -6.44 15.07 -1.17
CA THR A 193 -6.42 16.48 -0.77
C THR A 193 -5.64 16.62 0.54
N SER A 194 -4.99 17.76 0.77
CA SER A 194 -4.41 18.18 2.07
C SER A 194 -5.38 17.95 3.26
N ARG A 195 -6.70 17.90 2.97
CA ARG A 195 -7.77 17.55 3.89
C ARG A 195 -7.86 16.06 4.26
N THR A 196 -7.57 15.13 3.35
CA THR A 196 -7.55 13.67 3.63
C THR A 196 -6.27 13.27 4.36
N ILE A 197 -5.13 13.91 4.01
CA ILE A 197 -3.90 13.87 4.80
C ILE A 197 -4.22 14.38 6.21
N GLY A 198 -4.85 15.54 6.35
CA GLY A 198 -5.33 16.08 7.64
C GLY A 198 -6.30 15.17 8.42
N GLN A 199 -7.18 14.43 7.75
CA GLN A 199 -8.19 13.58 8.41
C GLN A 199 -7.65 12.23 8.88
N ALA A 200 -6.73 11.61 8.14
CA ALA A 200 -5.97 10.46 8.64
C ALA A 200 -4.87 10.90 9.64
N ALA A 201 -4.39 12.12 9.48
CA ALA A 201 -3.34 12.71 10.31
C ALA A 201 -3.71 12.93 11.77
N HIS A 202 -5.00 13.17 12.02
CA HIS A 202 -5.51 13.60 13.32
C HIS A 202 -5.53 12.51 14.40
N LYS A 203 -5.11 11.26 14.10
CA LYS A 203 -5.25 10.14 15.04
C LYS A 203 -3.94 9.48 15.51
N GLU A 204 -2.80 9.71 14.86
CA GLU A 204 -1.57 8.89 15.10
C GLU A 204 -0.22 9.65 15.12
N GLY A 205 -0.20 10.99 15.23
CA GLY A 205 1.05 11.78 15.41
C GLY A 205 1.56 12.52 14.18
N SER A 206 0.89 12.41 13.03
CA SER A 206 1.42 12.99 11.80
C SER A 206 1.39 14.54 11.72
N SER A 207 0.60 15.23 12.55
CA SER A 207 0.61 16.70 12.59
C SER A 207 1.95 17.27 13.03
N GLU A 208 2.65 16.55 13.91
CA GLU A 208 3.99 16.90 14.39
C GLU A 208 5.06 16.50 13.38
N SER A 209 4.87 15.40 12.64
CA SER A 209 5.79 14.95 11.60
C SER A 209 5.82 15.84 10.34
N LEU A 210 4.68 16.48 10.01
CA LEU A 210 4.51 17.16 8.72
C LEU A 210 5.49 18.33 8.50
N PRO A 211 5.72 19.24 9.47
CA PRO A 211 6.74 20.28 9.32
C PRO A 211 8.14 19.72 9.03
N ALA A 212 8.53 18.65 9.74
CA ALA A 212 9.83 18.01 9.55
C ALA A 212 9.95 17.35 8.17
N VAL A 213 8.89 16.67 7.70
CA VAL A 213 8.83 16.12 6.34
C VAL A 213 8.96 17.23 5.29
N LEU A 214 8.21 18.33 5.42
CA LEU A 214 8.29 19.44 4.46
C LEU A 214 9.67 20.11 4.45
N ALA A 215 10.32 20.24 5.61
CA ALA A 215 11.70 20.74 5.69
C ALA A 215 12.66 19.82 4.93
N ALA A 216 12.53 18.50 5.11
CA ALA A 216 13.33 17.50 4.39
C ALA A 216 13.11 17.55 2.86
N LEU A 217 11.85 17.64 2.42
CA LEU A 217 11.51 17.74 0.99
C LEU A 217 12.03 19.04 0.36
N ARG A 218 12.06 20.15 1.11
CA ARG A 218 12.67 21.42 0.67
C ARG A 218 14.17 21.34 0.62
N TRP A 219 14.80 20.69 1.59
CA TRP A 219 16.23 20.43 1.58
C TRP A 219 16.63 19.58 0.37
N LEU A 220 15.90 18.48 0.11
CA LEU A 220 16.12 17.64 -1.07
C LEU A 220 15.96 18.46 -2.36
N LYS A 221 14.95 19.34 -2.44
CA LYS A 221 14.76 20.22 -3.59
C LYS A 221 15.94 21.19 -3.78
N ALA A 222 16.46 21.76 -2.69
CA ALA A 222 17.60 22.68 -2.73
C ALA A 222 18.92 21.99 -3.10
N ASN A 223 19.03 20.68 -2.85
CA ASN A 223 20.24 19.89 -3.09
C ASN A 223 20.13 18.93 -4.31
N GLN A 224 19.09 19.09 -5.15
CA GLN A 224 19.00 18.37 -6.41
C GLN A 224 20.06 18.91 -7.38
N LEU A 225 20.82 18.01 -8.01
CA LEU A 225 21.82 18.35 -9.02
C LEU A 225 21.16 18.78 -10.34
N GLU A 226 21.91 19.44 -11.21
CA GLU A 226 21.41 19.94 -12.51
C GLU A 226 20.79 18.84 -13.38
N ASP A 227 21.32 17.62 -13.31
CA ASP A 227 20.81 16.48 -14.06
C ASP A 227 19.60 15.79 -13.42
N GLY A 228 19.09 16.32 -12.30
CA GLY A 228 17.86 15.86 -11.64
C GLY A 228 18.04 14.79 -10.57
N ALA A 229 19.27 14.30 -10.36
CA ALA A 229 19.58 13.34 -9.31
C ALA A 229 20.20 14.01 -8.07
N TRP A 230 20.62 13.20 -7.10
CA TRP A 230 21.29 13.65 -5.87
C TRP A 230 22.66 12.99 -5.74
N ALA A 231 23.60 13.69 -5.12
CA ALA A 231 24.94 13.16 -4.87
C ALA A 231 24.90 11.99 -3.89
N GLY A 232 25.83 11.04 -4.05
CA GLY A 232 26.01 9.91 -3.15
C GLY A 232 26.79 8.77 -3.82
N PRO A 233 27.07 7.68 -3.08
CA PRO A 233 27.82 6.53 -3.61
C PRO A 233 27.11 5.83 -4.78
N SER A 234 25.78 5.78 -4.73
CA SER A 234 24.91 5.32 -5.82
C SER A 234 23.97 6.46 -6.20
N LYS A 235 24.26 7.16 -7.30
CA LYS A 235 23.48 8.32 -7.74
C LYS A 235 22.04 7.92 -8.07
N THR A 236 21.87 6.74 -8.67
CA THR A 236 20.59 6.12 -8.97
C THR A 236 19.82 5.73 -7.72
N GLY A 237 20.49 5.12 -6.75
CA GLY A 237 19.88 4.78 -5.46
C GLY A 237 19.42 6.03 -4.72
N MET A 238 20.25 7.08 -4.65
CA MET A 238 19.89 8.34 -4.00
C MET A 238 18.72 9.03 -4.71
N CYS A 239 18.73 9.06 -6.04
CA CYS A 239 17.61 9.59 -6.82
C CYS A 239 16.30 8.83 -6.58
N GLY A 240 16.37 7.50 -6.52
CA GLY A 240 15.18 6.69 -6.22
C GLY A 240 14.65 6.93 -4.80
N LEU A 241 15.53 6.99 -3.78
CA LEU A 241 15.11 7.29 -2.39
C LEU A 241 14.47 8.68 -2.27
N ALA A 242 15.09 9.71 -2.84
CA ALA A 242 14.55 11.07 -2.81
C ALA A 242 13.17 11.14 -3.52
N LEU A 243 13.04 10.47 -4.66
CA LEU A 243 11.77 10.38 -5.37
C LEU A 243 10.70 9.65 -4.54
N LEU A 244 11.05 8.60 -3.79
CA LEU A 244 10.13 7.89 -2.91
C LEU A 244 9.60 8.76 -1.76
N CYS A 245 10.38 9.71 -1.24
CA CYS A 245 9.89 10.69 -0.25
C CYS A 245 8.79 11.58 -0.87
N TYR A 246 9.08 12.19 -2.03
CA TYR A 246 8.09 12.98 -2.75
C TYR A 246 6.81 12.19 -3.05
N MET A 247 6.94 10.94 -3.52
CA MET A 247 5.78 10.08 -3.80
C MET A 247 4.97 9.73 -2.55
N ALA A 248 5.62 9.47 -1.41
CA ALA A 248 4.89 9.19 -0.18
C ALA A 248 4.13 10.39 0.37
N HIS A 249 4.72 11.58 0.32
CA HIS A 249 4.04 12.84 0.62
C HIS A 249 2.87 13.13 -0.34
N GLY A 250 2.89 12.53 -1.54
CA GLY A 250 1.85 12.67 -2.55
C GLY A 250 2.18 13.69 -3.63
N GLU A 251 3.45 14.08 -3.75
CA GLU A 251 3.93 15.02 -4.76
C GLU A 251 4.04 14.35 -6.14
N THR A 252 3.75 15.11 -7.18
CA THR A 252 3.78 14.68 -8.58
C THR A 252 4.41 15.78 -9.44
N PRO A 253 4.74 15.55 -10.73
CA PRO A 253 5.19 16.61 -11.62
C PRO A 253 4.24 17.83 -11.69
N ALA A 254 2.95 17.64 -11.39
CA ALA A 254 1.95 18.71 -11.37
C ALA A 254 1.92 19.50 -10.03
N SER A 255 2.75 19.15 -9.05
CA SER A 255 2.79 19.81 -7.76
C SER A 255 3.33 21.24 -7.85
N PRO A 256 2.68 22.23 -7.20
CA PRO A 256 3.12 23.63 -7.29
C PRO A 256 4.53 23.89 -6.75
N GLU A 257 4.90 23.25 -5.64
CA GLU A 257 6.19 23.51 -4.98
C GLU A 257 7.28 22.54 -5.45
N PHE A 258 6.97 21.25 -5.52
CA PHE A 258 7.96 20.19 -5.77
C PHE A 258 7.88 19.59 -7.19
N GLY A 259 6.96 20.05 -8.03
CA GLY A 259 6.67 19.42 -9.32
C GLY A 259 7.88 19.31 -10.23
N ARG A 260 8.65 20.40 -10.38
CA ARG A 260 9.85 20.38 -11.22
C ARG A 260 10.93 19.44 -10.67
N THR A 261 11.07 19.37 -9.35
CA THR A 261 12.03 18.45 -8.70
C THR A 261 11.66 16.99 -8.97
N VAL A 262 10.38 16.65 -8.82
CA VAL A 262 9.85 15.31 -9.12
C VAL A 262 10.02 14.96 -10.60
N GLU A 263 9.68 15.89 -11.49
CA GLU A 263 9.83 15.73 -12.93
C GLU A 263 11.28 15.45 -13.33
N ASN A 264 12.22 16.24 -12.81
CA ASN A 264 13.65 16.08 -13.07
C ASN A 264 14.18 14.74 -12.56
N ALA A 265 13.75 14.30 -11.37
CA ALA A 265 14.14 13.00 -10.81
C ALA A 265 13.64 11.83 -11.67
N ILE A 266 12.39 11.89 -12.13
CA ILE A 266 11.84 10.90 -13.07
C ILE A 266 12.64 10.93 -14.39
N ARG A 267 12.91 12.11 -14.94
CA ARG A 267 13.67 12.28 -16.20
C ARG A 267 15.06 11.66 -16.07
N TYR A 268 15.76 11.91 -14.97
CA TYR A 268 17.06 11.31 -14.66
C TYR A 268 17.00 9.79 -14.69
N LEU A 269 16.06 9.17 -13.95
CA LEU A 269 15.95 7.71 -13.89
C LEU A 269 15.64 7.12 -15.28
N LEU A 270 14.74 7.73 -16.04
CA LEU A 270 14.46 7.26 -17.40
C LEU A 270 15.68 7.34 -18.33
N TYR A 271 16.49 8.39 -18.20
CA TYR A 271 17.72 8.56 -18.97
C TYR A 271 18.84 7.61 -18.55
N ALA A 272 18.94 7.34 -17.24
CA ALA A 272 19.93 6.45 -16.63
C ALA A 272 19.63 4.96 -16.86
N GLN A 273 18.36 4.61 -17.16
CA GLN A 273 18.00 3.24 -17.50
C GLN A 273 18.55 2.86 -18.87
N GLY A 274 19.33 1.78 -18.90
CA GLY A 274 19.78 1.16 -20.15
C GLY A 274 18.63 0.51 -20.93
N GLU A 275 18.85 0.26 -22.23
CA GLU A 275 17.85 -0.38 -23.08
C GLU A 275 17.43 -1.77 -22.58
N ASP A 276 18.36 -2.46 -21.91
CA ASP A 276 18.19 -3.77 -21.26
C ASP A 276 17.44 -3.69 -19.91
N GLY A 277 16.95 -2.51 -19.54
CA GLY A 277 16.20 -2.26 -18.32
C GLY A 277 17.06 -2.03 -17.08
N ARG A 278 18.38 -2.19 -17.17
CA ARG A 278 19.28 -2.08 -16.03
C ARG A 278 19.63 -0.63 -15.73
N PHE A 279 19.87 -0.37 -14.44
CA PHE A 279 20.50 0.84 -13.96
C PHE A 279 21.93 0.43 -13.61
N LYS A 280 22.87 0.64 -14.53
CA LYS A 280 24.24 0.17 -14.37
C LYS A 280 25.06 1.25 -13.68
N GLU A 281 25.58 0.91 -12.51
CA GLU A 281 26.59 1.69 -11.81
C GLU A 281 27.82 0.80 -11.57
N ALA A 282 28.96 1.40 -11.27
CA ALA A 282 30.18 0.64 -11.03
C ALA A 282 30.07 -0.20 -9.75
N GLY A 283 30.71 -1.38 -9.75
CA GLY A 283 30.68 -2.33 -8.63
C GLY A 283 29.54 -3.36 -8.73
N ASP A 284 29.52 -4.31 -7.81
CA ASP A 284 28.53 -5.39 -7.71
C ASP A 284 27.28 -5.00 -6.89
N HIS A 285 27.38 -3.93 -6.10
CA HIS A 285 26.30 -3.38 -5.27
C HIS A 285 25.25 -2.56 -6.04
N TYR A 286 25.39 -2.36 -7.36
CA TYR A 286 24.40 -1.60 -8.17
C TYR A 286 22.97 -2.17 -8.07
N VAL A 287 22.82 -3.43 -7.67
CA VAL A 287 21.53 -4.09 -7.46
C VAL A 287 20.63 -3.35 -6.46
N TYR A 288 21.22 -2.65 -5.46
CA TYR A 288 20.45 -1.79 -4.55
C TYR A 288 19.87 -0.59 -5.30
N GLY A 289 20.72 0.15 -6.01
CA GLY A 289 20.30 1.31 -6.80
C GLY A 289 19.26 0.94 -7.85
N HIS A 290 19.42 -0.22 -8.51
CA HIS A 290 18.45 -0.75 -9.45
C HIS A 290 17.08 -0.98 -8.80
N ALA A 291 17.02 -1.71 -7.68
CA ALA A 291 15.76 -2.04 -7.02
C ALA A 291 15.06 -0.77 -6.49
N ILE A 292 15.81 0.15 -5.89
CA ILE A 292 15.29 1.42 -5.38
C ILE A 292 14.74 2.29 -6.52
N ALA A 293 15.44 2.40 -7.65
CA ALA A 293 14.95 3.13 -8.82
C ALA A 293 13.72 2.48 -9.44
N ALA A 294 13.69 1.14 -9.57
CA ALA A 294 12.52 0.41 -10.03
C ALA A 294 11.30 0.63 -9.13
N TYR A 295 11.52 0.63 -7.81
CA TYR A 295 10.49 0.95 -6.81
C TYR A 295 9.97 2.37 -7.01
N ALA A 296 10.86 3.37 -7.09
CA ALA A 296 10.47 4.76 -7.27
C ALA A 296 9.70 5.00 -8.58
N LEU A 297 10.13 4.41 -9.70
CA LEU A 297 9.41 4.48 -10.97
C LEU A 297 8.05 3.77 -10.91
N ALA A 298 7.95 2.64 -10.22
CA ALA A 298 6.69 1.93 -10.05
C ALA A 298 5.68 2.75 -9.22
N GLU A 299 6.09 3.38 -8.12
CA GLU A 299 5.23 4.29 -7.36
C GLU A 299 4.84 5.52 -8.20
N SER A 300 5.80 6.09 -8.94
CA SER A 300 5.55 7.20 -9.86
C SER A 300 4.49 6.85 -10.90
N TYR A 301 4.60 5.67 -11.53
CA TYR A 301 3.59 5.17 -12.46
C TYR A 301 2.25 4.92 -11.76
N GLY A 302 2.26 4.33 -10.57
CA GLY A 302 1.07 4.08 -9.76
C GLY A 302 0.28 5.35 -9.45
N MET A 303 0.97 6.44 -9.13
CA MET A 303 0.38 7.73 -8.77
C MET A 303 -0.02 8.58 -9.97
N THR A 304 0.81 8.63 -11.00
CA THR A 304 0.61 9.55 -12.15
C THR A 304 -0.10 8.91 -13.32
N LYS A 305 0.02 7.58 -13.48
CA LYS A 305 -0.40 6.82 -14.68
C LYS A 305 0.18 7.38 -15.99
N MET A 306 1.31 8.07 -15.94
CA MET A 306 2.05 8.51 -17.12
C MET A 306 2.47 7.31 -17.95
N VAL A 307 1.95 7.21 -19.17
CA VAL A 307 2.15 6.05 -20.06
C VAL A 307 3.62 5.78 -20.34
N MET A 308 4.43 6.83 -20.45
CA MET A 308 5.88 6.75 -20.66
C MET A 308 6.64 5.99 -19.56
N LEU A 309 6.07 5.84 -18.36
CA LEU A 309 6.68 5.09 -17.26
C LEU A 309 6.40 3.59 -17.33
N LYS A 310 5.38 3.17 -18.08
CA LYS A 310 4.93 1.77 -18.12
C LYS A 310 6.04 0.82 -18.58
N ASP A 311 6.65 1.11 -19.73
CA ASP A 311 7.69 0.26 -20.30
C ASP A 311 8.99 0.31 -19.48
N PRO A 312 9.50 1.48 -19.02
CA PRO A 312 10.63 1.56 -18.11
C PRO A 312 10.45 0.75 -16.82
N VAL A 313 9.27 0.86 -16.18
CA VAL A 313 8.93 0.05 -15.00
C VAL A 313 8.95 -1.42 -15.36
N ALA A 314 8.33 -1.81 -16.47
CA ALA A 314 8.27 -3.22 -16.85
C ALA A 314 9.66 -3.82 -17.11
N LYS A 315 10.54 -3.07 -17.77
CA LYS A 315 11.93 -3.49 -18.03
C LYS A 315 12.74 -3.61 -16.74
N ALA A 316 12.65 -2.63 -15.83
CA ALA A 316 13.36 -2.68 -14.56
C ALA A 316 12.89 -3.87 -13.72
N ILE A 317 11.58 -4.04 -13.56
CA ILE A 317 11.00 -5.14 -12.80
C ILE A 317 11.35 -6.50 -13.42
N LYS A 318 11.41 -6.60 -14.75
CA LYS A 318 11.88 -7.81 -15.42
C LYS A 318 13.31 -8.19 -15.03
N VAL A 319 14.23 -7.23 -14.91
CA VAL A 319 15.59 -7.49 -14.44
C VAL A 319 15.56 -8.08 -13.02
N ILE A 320 14.71 -7.56 -12.13
CA ILE A 320 14.53 -8.08 -10.77
C ILE A 320 14.02 -9.53 -10.78
N ILE A 321 12.99 -9.81 -11.58
CA ILE A 321 12.41 -11.15 -11.73
C ILE A 321 13.45 -12.14 -12.26
N ASP A 322 14.13 -11.78 -13.35
CA ASP A 322 15.18 -12.61 -13.96
C ASP A 322 16.38 -12.77 -13.02
N GLY A 323 16.59 -11.79 -12.13
CA GLY A 323 17.62 -11.75 -11.09
C GLY A 323 17.32 -12.58 -9.83
N GLN A 324 16.10 -13.07 -9.63
CA GLN A 324 15.75 -13.89 -8.46
C GLN A 324 16.33 -15.30 -8.51
N GLN A 325 16.94 -15.75 -7.42
CA GLN A 325 17.49 -17.11 -7.31
C GLN A 325 16.37 -18.16 -7.15
N ALA A 326 16.70 -19.44 -7.37
CA ALA A 326 15.74 -20.54 -7.21
C ALA A 326 15.16 -20.62 -5.79
N GLY A 327 15.94 -20.25 -4.77
CA GLY A 327 15.50 -20.15 -3.38
C GLY A 327 14.58 -18.95 -3.08
N GLY A 328 14.35 -18.07 -4.05
CA GLY A 328 13.46 -16.91 -3.92
C GLY A 328 14.12 -15.63 -3.38
N ALA A 329 15.40 -15.68 -3.01
CA ALA A 329 16.19 -14.54 -2.57
C ALA A 329 17.02 -13.93 -3.74
N TRP A 330 17.76 -12.87 -3.45
CA TRP A 330 18.68 -12.20 -4.38
C TRP A 330 20.05 -12.03 -3.73
N ASP A 331 21.06 -11.82 -4.58
CA ASP A 331 22.43 -11.52 -4.19
C ASP A 331 22.98 -10.37 -5.05
N TYR A 332 24.20 -9.92 -4.74
CA TYR A 332 24.93 -8.93 -5.53
C TYR A 332 25.12 -9.37 -6.98
N ASP A 333 25.16 -8.37 -7.87
CA ASP A 333 25.21 -8.55 -9.33
C ASP A 333 24.15 -9.52 -9.90
N TYR A 334 23.03 -9.72 -9.19
CA TYR A 334 22.04 -10.73 -9.53
C TYR A 334 22.63 -12.14 -9.69
N SER A 335 23.70 -12.43 -8.96
CA SER A 335 24.39 -13.72 -8.95
C SER A 335 23.43 -14.85 -8.62
N LYS A 336 23.57 -15.97 -9.33
CA LYS A 336 22.82 -17.21 -9.12
C LYS A 336 23.60 -18.25 -8.32
N ALA A 337 24.69 -17.84 -7.69
CA ALA A 337 25.47 -18.68 -6.80
C ALA A 337 24.73 -18.96 -5.48
N ASP A 338 25.35 -19.72 -4.59
CA ASP A 338 24.73 -20.16 -3.33
C ASP A 338 24.53 -19.03 -2.31
N ARG A 339 25.34 -17.96 -2.38
CA ARG A 339 25.18 -16.79 -1.52
C ARG A 339 23.88 -16.07 -1.86
N ARG A 340 23.23 -15.54 -0.83
CA ARG A 340 22.03 -14.72 -0.88
C ARG A 340 22.20 -13.56 0.11
N ASP A 341 21.38 -12.52 -0.03
CA ASP A 341 21.50 -11.32 0.80
C ASP A 341 20.11 -10.77 1.19
N MET A 342 19.83 -10.71 2.48
CA MET A 342 18.55 -10.24 3.02
C MET A 342 18.32 -8.75 2.73
N SER A 343 19.38 -7.93 2.76
CA SER A 343 19.25 -6.49 2.51
C SER A 343 18.96 -6.19 1.03
N VAL A 344 19.61 -6.90 0.10
CA VAL A 344 19.27 -6.83 -1.33
C VAL A 344 17.86 -7.33 -1.54
N THR A 345 17.53 -8.51 -1.02
CA THR A 345 16.19 -9.12 -1.11
C THR A 345 15.11 -8.15 -0.62
N GLY A 346 15.38 -7.39 0.43
CA GLY A 346 14.44 -6.40 0.97
C GLY A 346 13.99 -5.33 -0.02
N TRP A 347 14.93 -4.76 -0.78
CA TRP A 347 14.61 -3.76 -1.80
C TRP A 347 13.93 -4.37 -3.03
N GLN A 348 14.34 -5.58 -3.43
CA GLN A 348 13.74 -6.29 -4.57
C GLN A 348 12.26 -6.61 -4.31
N VAL A 349 11.93 -7.09 -3.10
CA VAL A 349 10.55 -7.38 -2.70
C VAL A 349 9.68 -6.12 -2.70
N GLN A 350 10.20 -5.00 -2.19
CA GLN A 350 9.48 -3.72 -2.22
C GLN A 350 9.21 -3.25 -3.66
N ALA A 351 10.19 -3.34 -4.56
CA ALA A 351 10.01 -2.99 -5.96
C ALA A 351 8.94 -3.85 -6.65
N LEU A 352 8.99 -5.18 -6.47
CA LEU A 352 7.97 -6.10 -6.99
C LEU A 352 6.58 -5.77 -6.44
N LYS A 353 6.48 -5.50 -5.14
CA LYS A 353 5.23 -5.11 -4.50
C LYS A 353 4.68 -3.81 -5.07
N ALA A 354 5.54 -2.80 -5.25
CA ALA A 354 5.15 -1.52 -5.82
C ALA A 354 4.66 -1.66 -7.26
N ALA A 355 5.33 -2.47 -8.09
CA ALA A 355 4.89 -2.77 -9.45
C ALA A 355 3.49 -3.41 -9.49
N LYS A 356 3.25 -4.38 -8.60
CA LYS A 356 1.93 -5.02 -8.45
C LYS A 356 0.85 -4.02 -8.04
N LEU A 357 1.14 -3.16 -7.06
CA LEU A 357 0.20 -2.13 -6.60
C LEU A 357 -0.05 -1.03 -7.64
N ALA A 358 0.96 -0.72 -8.47
CA ALA A 358 0.83 0.22 -9.57
C ALA A 358 0.03 -0.32 -10.75
N GLY A 359 -0.32 -1.62 -10.75
CA GLY A 359 -0.98 -2.29 -11.87
C GLY A 359 -0.08 -2.47 -13.09
N ALA A 360 1.24 -2.46 -12.88
CA ALA A 360 2.23 -2.76 -13.91
C ALA A 360 2.43 -4.29 -14.00
N TYR A 361 1.37 -5.02 -14.36
CA TYR A 361 1.39 -6.48 -14.44
C TYR A 361 2.27 -6.96 -15.61
N MET A 362 3.10 -7.96 -15.35
CA MET A 362 3.92 -8.65 -16.35
C MET A 362 4.11 -10.12 -15.97
N ASP A 363 4.50 -10.92 -16.96
CA ASP A 363 4.77 -12.34 -16.78
C ASP A 363 5.83 -12.57 -15.69
N GLY A 364 5.52 -13.46 -14.75
CA GLY A 364 6.41 -13.85 -13.65
C GLY A 364 6.39 -12.93 -12.44
N LEU A 365 5.67 -11.80 -12.44
CA LEU A 365 5.61 -10.88 -11.29
C LEU A 365 5.03 -11.55 -10.04
N GLU A 366 3.83 -12.14 -10.17
CA GLU A 366 3.16 -12.82 -9.07
C GLU A 366 3.98 -14.01 -8.56
N GLU A 367 4.54 -14.81 -9.48
CA GLU A 367 5.39 -15.95 -9.13
C GLU A 367 6.64 -15.49 -8.36
N ALA A 368 7.28 -14.41 -8.79
CA ALA A 368 8.46 -13.87 -8.11
C ALA A 368 8.14 -13.39 -6.68
N ILE A 369 6.99 -12.75 -6.49
CA ILE A 369 6.49 -12.34 -5.17
C ILE A 369 6.23 -13.56 -4.29
N GLU A 370 5.57 -14.58 -4.82
CA GLU A 370 5.29 -15.83 -4.09
C GLU A 370 6.58 -16.56 -3.69
N ARG A 371 7.54 -16.68 -4.61
CA ARG A 371 8.85 -17.28 -4.31
C ARG A 371 9.64 -16.48 -3.27
N SER A 372 9.50 -15.15 -3.25
CA SER A 372 10.22 -14.33 -2.27
C SER A 372 9.85 -14.64 -0.83
N VAL A 373 8.66 -15.21 -0.57
CA VAL A 373 8.27 -15.64 0.78
C VAL A 373 9.24 -16.68 1.31
N ALA A 374 9.55 -17.70 0.50
CA ALA A 374 10.53 -18.72 0.87
C ALA A 374 11.94 -18.12 1.00
N GLY A 375 12.31 -17.22 0.08
CA GLY A 375 13.58 -16.50 0.11
C GLY A 375 13.79 -15.70 1.39
N VAL A 376 12.82 -14.89 1.79
CA VAL A 376 12.90 -14.08 3.01
C VAL A 376 12.92 -14.95 4.27
N LYS A 377 12.06 -15.98 4.33
CA LYS A 377 12.02 -16.90 5.49
C LYS A 377 13.31 -17.68 5.66
N SER A 378 14.10 -17.82 4.60
CA SER A 378 15.36 -18.55 4.64
C SER A 378 16.47 -17.86 5.45
N PHE A 379 16.29 -16.58 5.81
CA PHE A 379 17.16 -15.83 6.72
C PHE A 379 16.64 -15.82 8.17
N ALA A 380 15.44 -16.33 8.42
CA ALA A 380 14.78 -16.23 9.73
C ALA A 380 15.37 -17.21 10.75
N GLN A 381 15.68 -16.71 11.94
CA GLN A 381 16.15 -17.52 13.07
C GLN A 381 14.97 -18.03 13.92
N ALA A 382 15.09 -19.26 14.41
CA ALA A 382 14.14 -19.81 15.38
C ALA A 382 14.13 -18.95 16.67
N GLY A 383 12.94 -18.51 17.08
CA GLY A 383 12.78 -17.60 18.22
C GLY A 383 12.81 -16.11 17.87
N GLY A 384 13.04 -15.75 16.60
CA GLY A 384 12.97 -14.38 16.09
C GLY A 384 14.32 -13.86 15.59
N GLY A 385 14.25 -12.91 14.65
CA GLY A 385 15.39 -12.30 13.99
C GLY A 385 15.54 -12.75 12.54
N PHE A 386 16.17 -11.90 11.73
CA PHE A 386 16.62 -12.24 10.39
C PHE A 386 18.13 -11.97 10.25
N GLY A 387 18.83 -12.88 9.59
CA GLY A 387 20.27 -12.77 9.32
C GLY A 387 20.57 -11.98 8.04
N TYR A 388 21.84 -12.07 7.62
CA TYR A 388 22.35 -11.31 6.47
C TYR A 388 22.40 -12.15 5.20
N ASP A 389 23.35 -13.06 5.13
CA ASP A 389 23.54 -14.03 4.05
C ASP A 389 23.14 -15.45 4.44
N ASP A 390 22.95 -15.68 5.73
CA ASP A 390 22.41 -16.92 6.28
C ASP A 390 21.39 -16.62 7.39
N VAL A 391 20.83 -17.67 7.99
CA VAL A 391 19.98 -17.61 9.18
C VAL A 391 20.70 -16.87 10.30
N GLY A 392 20.01 -15.92 10.93
CA GLY A 392 20.58 -15.20 12.06
C GLY A 392 19.65 -14.15 12.63
N ASN A 393 20.22 -13.28 13.47
CA ASN A 393 19.50 -12.24 14.17
C ASN A 393 20.29 -10.93 14.13
N ARG A 394 20.06 -10.12 13.08
CA ARG A 394 20.63 -8.78 12.95
C ARG A 394 19.52 -7.73 13.13
N PRO A 395 19.66 -6.77 14.07
CA PRO A 395 18.64 -5.74 14.32
C PRO A 395 18.20 -5.00 13.04
N THR A 396 19.17 -4.55 12.23
CA THR A 396 18.94 -3.83 10.97
C THR A 396 18.16 -4.62 9.93
N LEU A 397 18.32 -5.94 9.90
CA LEU A 397 17.71 -6.81 8.88
C LEU A 397 16.44 -7.49 9.38
N THR A 398 16.24 -7.55 10.69
CA THR A 398 15.03 -8.12 11.29
C THR A 398 13.79 -7.32 10.88
N GLY A 399 13.87 -6.00 10.90
CA GLY A 399 12.81 -5.14 10.36
C GLY A 399 12.56 -5.42 8.87
N ALA A 400 13.63 -5.61 8.07
CA ALA A 400 13.52 -5.83 6.63
C ALA A 400 12.83 -7.16 6.31
N GLY A 401 13.21 -8.25 6.97
CA GLY A 401 12.58 -9.55 6.81
C GLY A 401 11.11 -9.55 7.22
N ALA A 402 10.80 -8.94 8.37
CA ALA A 402 9.43 -8.79 8.85
C ALA A 402 8.57 -7.98 7.88
N LEU A 403 9.05 -6.81 7.44
CA LEU A 403 8.33 -5.93 6.52
C LEU A 403 8.08 -6.62 5.18
N CYS A 404 9.07 -7.30 4.61
CA CYS A 404 8.91 -8.01 3.33
C CYS A 404 7.75 -9.01 3.39
N LEU A 405 7.72 -9.84 4.43
CA LEU A 405 6.64 -10.82 4.62
C LEU A 405 5.28 -10.14 4.85
N GLN A 406 5.23 -9.06 5.64
CA GLN A 406 3.99 -8.28 5.83
C GLN A 406 3.47 -7.72 4.49
N LEU A 407 4.33 -7.10 3.68
CA LEU A 407 3.98 -6.48 2.40
C LEU A 407 3.39 -7.48 1.39
N VAL A 408 3.86 -8.72 1.41
CA VAL A 408 3.40 -9.78 0.48
C VAL A 408 2.30 -10.67 1.07
N GLY A 409 1.71 -10.28 2.22
CA GLY A 409 0.51 -10.92 2.78
C GLY A 409 0.76 -11.99 3.85
N HIS A 410 1.98 -12.08 4.37
CA HIS A 410 2.42 -13.05 5.37
C HIS A 410 2.67 -12.41 6.75
N ALA A 411 1.91 -11.37 7.11
CA ALA A 411 2.06 -10.64 8.38
C ALA A 411 1.89 -11.52 9.63
N GLN A 412 1.11 -12.60 9.54
CA GLN A 412 0.85 -13.55 10.62
C GLN A 412 1.78 -14.77 10.60
N ASP A 413 2.80 -14.78 9.72
CA ASP A 413 3.79 -15.85 9.71
C ASP A 413 4.59 -15.84 11.02
N GLY A 414 4.87 -17.03 11.56
CA GLY A 414 5.59 -17.17 12.83
C GLY A 414 6.96 -16.49 12.83
N ALA A 415 7.64 -16.40 11.69
CA ALA A 415 8.90 -15.66 11.56
C ALA A 415 8.71 -14.15 11.80
N VAL A 416 7.61 -13.56 11.34
CA VAL A 416 7.28 -12.15 11.58
C VAL A 416 6.93 -11.92 13.04
N VAL A 417 5.98 -12.71 13.57
CA VAL A 417 5.46 -12.54 14.93
C VAL A 417 6.57 -12.74 15.97
N SER A 418 7.36 -13.81 15.86
CA SER A 418 8.48 -14.06 16.79
C SER A 418 9.58 -13.01 16.70
N SER A 419 9.89 -12.52 15.49
CA SER A 419 10.88 -11.47 15.30
C SER A 419 10.45 -10.15 15.91
N LEU A 420 9.21 -9.71 15.66
CA LEU A 420 8.70 -8.48 16.25
C LEU A 420 8.60 -8.58 17.76
N GLN A 421 8.18 -9.74 18.30
CA GLN A 421 8.16 -9.97 19.73
C GLN A 421 9.56 -9.96 20.36
N ALA A 422 10.57 -10.52 19.70
CA ALA A 422 11.96 -10.49 20.18
C ALA A 422 12.56 -9.07 20.20
N TYR A 423 11.94 -8.13 19.47
CA TYR A 423 12.34 -6.73 19.36
C TYR A 423 11.29 -5.76 19.94
N SER A 424 10.34 -6.24 20.76
CA SER A 424 9.30 -5.39 21.35
C SER A 424 9.93 -4.24 22.13
N ASP A 425 10.90 -4.57 22.99
CA ASP A 425 11.52 -3.65 23.96
C ASP A 425 12.66 -2.84 23.34
N LYS A 426 13.00 -3.10 22.07
CA LYS A 426 14.01 -2.36 21.33
C LYS A 426 13.39 -1.09 20.74
N LEU A 427 13.90 0.05 21.19
CA LEU A 427 13.49 1.39 20.79
C LEU A 427 14.60 2.05 19.97
N PRO A 428 14.27 2.99 19.06
CA PRO A 428 15.28 3.68 18.29
C PRO A 428 15.98 4.72 19.17
N ALA A 429 17.28 4.93 18.95
CA ALA A 429 18.04 5.96 19.65
C ALA A 429 19.04 6.60 18.68
N TRP A 430 19.13 7.92 18.69
CA TRP A 430 19.98 8.65 17.73
C TRP A 430 21.46 8.24 17.82
N GLU A 431 21.97 8.07 19.04
CA GLU A 431 23.34 7.61 19.30
C GLU A 431 23.37 6.21 19.91
N ALA A 432 24.48 5.50 19.64
CA ALA A 432 24.82 4.22 20.27
C ALA A 432 23.76 3.11 20.13
N ASP A 433 23.06 3.08 18.99
CA ASP A 433 22.10 2.03 18.65
C ASP A 433 22.60 1.08 17.55
N ASP A 434 22.02 -0.11 17.51
CA ASP A 434 22.38 -1.16 16.54
C ASP A 434 21.58 -1.05 15.22
N PHE A 435 20.76 -0.01 15.06
CA PHE A 435 19.85 0.14 13.92
C PHE A 435 20.39 1.07 12.85
N GLY A 436 20.81 2.29 13.23
CA GLY A 436 21.03 3.38 12.29
C GLY A 436 19.81 3.70 11.42
N THR A 437 19.95 4.64 10.48
CA THR A 437 18.85 5.11 9.61
C THR A 437 18.21 3.98 8.81
N TYR A 438 19.01 3.03 8.33
CA TYR A 438 18.52 1.84 7.62
C TYR A 438 17.67 0.92 8.50
N GLY A 439 18.13 0.62 9.72
CA GLY A 439 17.37 -0.19 10.65
C GLY A 439 16.08 0.50 11.11
N TRP A 440 16.11 1.81 11.35
CA TRP A 440 14.93 2.60 11.69
C TRP A 440 13.89 2.56 10.59
N TYR A 441 14.28 2.75 9.32
CA TYR A 441 13.37 2.71 8.18
C TYR A 441 12.55 1.42 8.14
N TYR A 442 13.21 0.27 8.24
CA TYR A 442 12.54 -1.01 8.16
C TYR A 442 11.76 -1.35 9.44
N MET A 443 12.34 -1.12 10.62
CA MET A 443 11.68 -1.45 11.88
C MET A 443 10.46 -0.56 12.14
N THR A 444 10.52 0.73 11.77
CA THR A 444 9.38 1.66 11.85
C THR A 444 8.20 1.14 11.03
N GLN A 445 8.44 0.77 9.76
CA GLN A 445 7.38 0.22 8.92
C GLN A 445 6.87 -1.12 9.43
N ALA A 446 7.76 -2.01 9.89
CA ALA A 446 7.34 -3.32 10.37
C ALA A 446 6.47 -3.25 11.64
N LYS A 447 6.86 -2.38 12.59
CA LYS A 447 6.08 -2.11 13.81
C LYS A 447 4.79 -1.37 13.49
N PHE A 448 4.79 -0.42 12.55
CA PHE A 448 3.58 0.25 12.06
C PHE A 448 2.57 -0.74 11.47
N GLN A 449 3.01 -1.64 10.58
CA GLN A 449 2.15 -2.66 9.97
C GLN A 449 1.61 -3.68 10.98
N HIS A 450 2.36 -3.93 12.07
CA HIS A 450 1.87 -4.74 13.19
C HIS A 450 0.82 -4.00 14.03
N GLY A 451 1.05 -2.71 14.28
CA GLY A 451 0.18 -1.86 15.09
C GLY A 451 0.15 -2.23 16.58
N GLY A 452 -0.84 -1.68 17.28
CA GLY A 452 -1.04 -1.89 18.71
C GLY A 452 0.06 -1.27 19.58
N VAL A 453 0.21 -1.78 20.80
CA VAL A 453 1.15 -1.24 21.82
C VAL A 453 2.58 -1.16 21.30
N MET A 454 3.01 -2.12 20.49
CA MET A 454 4.36 -2.13 19.91
C MET A 454 4.61 -0.93 18.99
N TRP A 455 3.60 -0.54 18.20
CA TRP A 455 3.67 0.66 17.39
C TRP A 455 3.63 1.91 18.25
N ASP A 456 2.69 1.98 19.21
CA ASP A 456 2.52 3.14 20.07
C ASP A 456 3.82 3.47 20.83
N GLU A 457 4.49 2.46 21.39
CA GLU A 457 5.77 2.60 22.08
C GLU A 457 6.90 3.01 21.15
N TRP A 458 7.00 2.38 19.97
CA TRP A 458 8.01 2.76 18.98
C TRP A 458 7.84 4.21 18.53
N ASN A 459 6.62 4.58 18.13
CA ASN A 459 6.27 5.89 17.61
C ASN A 459 6.54 7.01 18.63
N LYS A 460 6.20 6.76 19.90
CA LYS A 460 6.44 7.69 21.01
C LYS A 460 7.93 8.04 21.20
N ASN A 461 8.85 7.19 20.74
CA ASN A 461 10.28 7.42 20.82
C ASN A 461 10.87 7.87 19.48
N MET A 462 10.43 7.25 18.37
CA MET A 462 10.93 7.53 17.02
C MET A 462 10.63 8.96 16.56
N LEU A 463 9.39 9.41 16.71
CA LEU A 463 8.94 10.72 16.23
C LEU A 463 9.71 11.88 16.87
N PRO A 464 9.76 12.03 18.22
CA PRO A 464 10.53 13.12 18.83
C PRO A 464 12.03 12.98 18.54
N MET A 465 12.57 11.76 18.53
CA MET A 465 13.99 11.54 18.24
C MET A 465 14.37 12.06 16.85
N LEU A 466 13.58 11.78 15.81
CA LEU A 466 13.87 12.32 14.47
C LEU A 466 13.68 13.85 14.43
N ILE A 467 12.62 14.40 15.02
CA ILE A 467 12.39 15.85 15.01
C ILE A 467 13.52 16.60 15.73
N GLU A 468 13.94 16.12 16.90
CA GLU A 468 14.98 16.77 17.73
C GLU A 468 16.37 16.74 17.09
N ASN A 469 16.63 15.78 16.20
CA ASN A 469 17.91 15.62 15.52
C ASN A 469 17.89 16.07 14.05
N GLN A 470 16.81 16.72 13.60
CA GLN A 470 16.77 17.37 12.30
C GLN A 470 17.58 18.67 12.35
N ALA A 471 18.44 18.90 11.36
CA ALA A 471 19.16 20.15 11.22
C ALA A 471 18.22 21.31 10.83
N ASP A 472 18.64 22.54 11.08
CA ASP A 472 17.84 23.75 10.82
C ASP A 472 17.42 23.93 9.34
N ASP A 473 18.21 23.40 8.41
CA ASP A 473 17.94 23.42 6.97
C ASP A 473 17.08 22.22 6.49
N GLY A 474 16.74 21.29 7.39
CA GLY A 474 15.80 20.20 7.18
C GLY A 474 16.41 18.82 6.92
N HIS A 475 17.73 18.67 6.89
CA HIS A 475 18.38 17.37 6.67
C HIS A 475 18.64 16.60 7.96
N TRP A 476 18.99 15.33 7.82
CA TRP A 476 19.55 14.52 8.89
C TRP A 476 20.95 14.04 8.50
N ALA A 477 21.86 14.06 9.47
CA ALA A 477 23.20 13.51 9.36
C ALA A 477 23.47 12.65 10.59
N SER A 478 23.10 11.36 10.54
CA SER A 478 23.18 10.52 11.73
C SER A 478 24.62 10.09 12.03
N GLY A 479 25.52 10.15 11.04
CA GLY A 479 26.91 9.70 11.17
C GLY A 479 27.06 8.22 11.52
N THR A 480 25.95 7.47 11.57
CA THR A 480 25.90 6.08 12.00
C THR A 480 25.90 5.14 10.79
N THR A 481 27.10 4.61 10.54
CA THR A 481 27.47 3.45 9.72
C THR A 481 27.80 3.65 8.22
N HIS A 482 29.01 3.14 7.92
CA HIS A 482 29.61 2.56 6.71
C HIS A 482 29.36 3.10 5.28
N GLN A 483 28.38 3.94 4.99
CA GLN A 483 28.16 4.45 3.62
C GLN A 483 27.35 5.75 3.49
N ALA A 484 26.75 6.29 4.55
CA ALA A 484 25.68 7.27 4.37
C ALA A 484 26.20 8.70 4.11
N CYS A 485 25.70 9.28 3.01
CA CYS A 485 25.73 10.72 2.76
C CYS A 485 24.42 11.34 3.28
N ASP A 486 24.39 12.66 3.46
CA ASP A 486 23.23 13.37 4.03
C ASP A 486 21.91 13.06 3.28
N VAL A 487 21.97 12.80 1.98
CA VAL A 487 20.79 12.40 1.18
C VAL A 487 20.22 11.06 1.65
N TYR A 488 21.08 10.08 1.96
CA TYR A 488 20.66 8.76 2.41
C TYR A 488 19.97 8.85 3.78
N ASP A 489 20.59 9.53 4.74
CA ASP A 489 20.03 9.69 6.08
C ASP A 489 18.74 10.50 6.05
N THR A 490 18.72 11.59 5.29
CA THR A 490 17.55 12.45 5.15
C THR A 490 16.37 11.71 4.53
N THR A 491 16.60 10.94 3.47
CA THR A 491 15.52 10.19 2.82
C THR A 491 14.95 9.12 3.73
N LEU A 492 15.78 8.32 4.40
CA LEU A 492 15.29 7.27 5.30
C LEU A 492 14.60 7.82 6.54
N ALA A 493 15.10 8.91 7.13
CA ALA A 493 14.42 9.60 8.24
C ALA A 493 13.07 10.19 7.79
N CYS A 494 13.04 10.86 6.64
CA CYS A 494 11.81 11.38 6.04
C CYS A 494 10.78 10.26 5.82
N LEU A 495 11.21 9.13 5.25
CA LEU A 495 10.35 7.96 5.02
C LEU A 495 9.80 7.34 6.32
N CYS A 496 10.55 7.38 7.43
CA CYS A 496 10.04 6.97 8.74
C CYS A 496 8.86 7.87 9.17
N LEU A 497 8.99 9.19 8.98
CA LEU A 497 7.98 10.18 9.33
C LEU A 497 6.76 10.16 8.38
N GLU A 498 6.90 9.59 7.19
CA GLU A 498 5.81 9.46 6.22
C GLU A 498 4.92 8.22 6.44
N VAL A 499 5.32 7.31 7.34
CA VAL A 499 4.67 5.99 7.52
C VAL A 499 3.17 6.07 7.78
N TYR A 500 2.70 7.11 8.48
CA TYR A 500 1.29 7.31 8.86
C TYR A 500 0.33 7.44 7.67
N TYR A 501 0.81 7.97 6.55
CA TYR A 501 -0.03 8.25 5.38
C TYR A 501 0.45 7.59 4.09
N ARG A 502 1.65 7.03 4.08
CA ARG A 502 2.22 6.26 2.96
C ARG A 502 1.37 5.01 2.63
N HIS A 503 0.76 4.39 3.62
CA HIS A 503 -0.01 3.14 3.47
C HIS A 503 -1.53 3.29 3.58
N LEU A 504 -2.04 4.52 3.67
CA LEU A 504 -3.49 4.75 3.63
C LEU A 504 -4.07 4.18 2.35
N PRO A 505 -5.33 3.69 2.36
CA PRO A 505 -5.97 3.14 1.17
C PRO A 505 -5.95 4.20 0.06
N THR A 506 -4.98 4.08 -0.83
CA THR A 506 -4.87 4.83 -2.10
C THR A 506 -4.96 3.84 -3.26
N TYR A 507 -4.55 2.58 -3.03
CA TYR A 507 -4.62 1.49 -4.00
C TYR A 507 -5.99 0.82 -4.14
N TRP A 508 -6.92 1.00 -3.19
CA TRP A 508 -8.29 0.44 -3.30
C TRP A 508 -9.00 0.94 -4.56
N ARG A 509 -8.77 2.20 -4.96
CA ARG A 509 -9.35 2.75 -6.18
C ARG A 509 -8.77 2.17 -7.46
N VAL A 510 -7.54 1.68 -7.47
CA VAL A 510 -6.97 0.99 -8.65
C VAL A 510 -7.63 -0.37 -8.81
N ALA A 511 -7.86 -1.11 -7.73
CA ALA A 511 -8.61 -2.37 -7.75
C ALA A 511 -10.08 -2.18 -8.15
N GLU A 512 -10.71 -1.10 -7.68
CA GLU A 512 -12.09 -0.74 -8.05
C GLU A 512 -12.19 -0.32 -9.53
N LEU A 513 -11.24 0.49 -10.02
CA LEU A 513 -11.17 0.88 -11.42
C LEU A 513 -10.88 -0.31 -12.34
N GLN A 514 -10.04 -1.26 -11.90
CA GLN A 514 -9.78 -2.52 -12.62
C GLN A 514 -11.05 -3.38 -12.70
N ALA A 515 -11.78 -3.51 -11.60
CA ALA A 515 -13.06 -4.24 -11.56
C ALA A 515 -14.12 -3.56 -12.45
N GLN A 516 -14.15 -2.22 -12.48
CA GLN A 516 -15.00 -1.46 -13.38
C GLN A 516 -14.59 -1.62 -14.86
N PHE A 517 -13.28 -1.65 -15.16
CA PHE A 517 -12.78 -1.85 -16.52
C PHE A 517 -13.10 -3.25 -17.07
N GLU A 518 -12.92 -4.29 -16.25
CA GLU A 518 -13.30 -5.66 -16.63
C GLU A 518 -14.82 -5.81 -16.76
N ALA A 519 -15.61 -5.15 -15.90
CA ALA A 519 -17.07 -5.10 -16.04
C ALA A 519 -17.55 -4.41 -17.32
N VAL A 520 -16.83 -3.37 -17.78
CA VAL A 520 -17.10 -2.66 -19.05
C VAL A 520 -16.69 -3.51 -20.27
N LYS A 521 -15.68 -4.37 -20.11
CA LYS A 521 -15.21 -5.28 -21.17
C LYS A 521 -16.21 -6.41 -21.44
N ASP A 522 -16.92 -6.85 -20.40
CA ASP A 522 -17.95 -7.90 -20.47
C ASP A 522 -19.38 -7.37 -20.77
N GLY A 523 -19.63 -6.07 -20.58
CA GLY A 523 -20.92 -5.43 -20.81
C GLY A 523 -20.97 -4.56 -22.06
N LYS A 524 -21.60 -5.06 -23.14
CA LYS A 524 -22.14 -4.17 -24.19
C LYS A 524 -23.15 -3.21 -23.55
N ASP A 525 -22.96 -1.92 -23.84
CA ASP A 525 -23.83 -0.78 -23.57
C ASP A 525 -24.12 -0.46 -22.09
N ILE A 526 -23.35 0.47 -21.51
CA ILE A 526 -23.87 1.34 -20.45
C ILE A 526 -23.51 2.79 -20.76
N ALA A 527 -24.55 3.58 -21.01
CA ALA A 527 -24.49 5.01 -21.23
C ALA A 527 -23.94 5.72 -19.99
N ILE A 528 -22.93 6.58 -20.20
CA ILE A 528 -22.42 7.47 -19.17
C ILE A 528 -23.41 8.62 -19.03
N GLU A 529 -24.25 8.60 -17.99
CA GLU A 529 -24.90 9.81 -17.51
C GLU A 529 -23.85 10.66 -16.77
N ALA A 530 -23.43 11.75 -17.43
CA ALA A 530 -22.71 12.82 -16.79
C ALA A 530 -23.66 13.66 -15.94
N ALA A 531 -23.37 13.80 -14.65
CA ALA A 531 -24.00 14.81 -13.79
C ALA A 531 -22.99 15.37 -12.78
N LEU A 532 -22.62 16.64 -13.02
CA LEU A 532 -22.24 17.76 -12.12
C LEU A 532 -21.35 17.52 -10.89
#